data_AF-A0A974D7Q2-F1
#
_entry.id   AF-A0A974D7Q2-F1
#
_cell.length_a   1.000
_cell.length_b   1.000
_cell.length_c   1.000
_cell.angle_alpha   90.00
_cell.angle_beta   90.00
_cell.angle_gamma   90.00
#
_symmetry.space_group_name_H-M   'P 1'
#
loop_
_entity.id
_entity.type
_entity.pdbx_description
1 polymer ?
#
loop_
_entity_poly.entity_id
_entity_poly.type
_entity_poly.pdbx_seq_one_letter_code
_entity_poly.pdbx_strand_id
1 'polypeptide(L)'
;KELKVVVNTNDPEYEHVYTVEDYKEDLDEDGTESSLLADDICTFPMEEGDCAKYTLKWYYNHVVGECRPFVYSGCGGNLNRFDEKEQCEQRCDHRKAAAKTQQIGS
;
A
#
# COMPACT_ATOMS: atom_id res chain seq x y z
N LYS A 1 22.60 -7.12 -48.87
CA LYS A 1 23.60 -6.91 -47.80
C LYS A 1 23.05 -5.89 -46.82
N GLU A 2 22.80 -6.39 -45.61
CA GLU A 2 22.52 -5.76 -44.31
C GLU A 2 21.41 -4.70 -44.23
N LEU A 3 20.20 -5.18 -43.88
CA LEU A 3 19.22 -4.36 -43.16
C LEU A 3 19.78 -4.09 -41.76
N LYS A 4 19.91 -2.82 -41.39
CA LYS A 4 20.21 -2.42 -40.02
C LYS A 4 18.90 -2.36 -39.25
N VAL A 5 18.61 -3.39 -38.47
CA VAL A 5 17.56 -3.34 -37.46
C VAL A 5 18.12 -2.54 -36.28
N VAL A 6 17.64 -1.33 -36.09
CA VAL A 6 17.91 -0.56 -34.86
C VAL A 6 16.94 -1.10 -33.81
N VAL A 7 17.42 -2.03 -32.98
CA VAL A 7 16.73 -2.41 -31.75
C VAL A 7 17.01 -1.31 -30.73
N ASN A 8 16.06 -0.40 -30.55
CA ASN A 8 16.10 0.53 -29.43
C ASN A 8 15.60 -0.23 -28.19
N THR A 9 16.43 -0.35 -27.17
CA THR A 9 16.27 -1.25 -26.02
C THR A 9 15.30 -0.73 -24.96
N ASN A 10 14.28 0.02 -25.35
CA ASN A 10 13.18 0.41 -24.48
C ASN A 10 11.89 -0.18 -25.03
N ASP A 11 11.50 -1.26 -24.37
CA ASP A 11 10.34 -2.13 -24.53
C ASP A 11 9.08 -1.45 -25.15
N PRO A 12 8.53 -1.98 -26.26
CA PRO A 12 7.32 -1.48 -26.90
C PRO A 12 5.99 -1.96 -26.26
N GLU A 13 5.99 -2.63 -25.11
CA GLU A 13 4.74 -3.04 -24.43
C GLU A 13 4.42 -2.25 -23.14
N TYR A 14 4.85 -0.98 -23.06
CA TYR A 14 4.31 -0.08 -22.02
C TYR A 14 3.97 1.30 -22.57
N GLU A 15 2.89 1.35 -23.36
CA GLU A 15 2.07 2.55 -23.50
C GLU A 15 0.79 2.36 -22.68
N HIS A 16 0.83 2.74 -21.40
CA HIS A 16 -0.41 3.04 -20.68
C HIS A 16 -0.84 4.47 -21.03
N VAL A 17 -1.61 4.61 -22.11
CA VAL A 17 -2.35 5.83 -22.45
C VAL A 17 -3.63 5.82 -21.62
N TYR A 18 -3.69 6.63 -20.56
CA TYR A 18 -4.93 6.81 -19.80
C TYR A 18 -5.81 7.83 -20.52
N THR A 19 -6.97 7.40 -20.99
CA THR A 19 -8.00 8.32 -21.48
C THR A 19 -8.79 8.89 -20.29
N VAL A 20 -9.32 10.10 -20.42
CA VAL A 20 -10.16 10.75 -19.38
C VAL A 20 -11.50 10.03 -19.15
N GLU A 21 -11.81 9.02 -19.97
CA GLU A 21 -13.02 8.21 -19.87
C GLU A 21 -12.83 6.99 -18.94
N ASP A 22 -11.59 6.52 -18.74
CA ASP A 22 -11.26 5.45 -17.77
C ASP A 22 -11.34 5.89 -16.29
N TYR A 23 -11.63 7.17 -16.01
CA TYR A 23 -11.88 7.69 -14.65
C TYR A 23 -13.36 7.64 -14.24
N LYS A 24 -14.23 7.01 -15.04
CA LYS A 24 -15.66 6.85 -14.74
C LYS A 24 -16.17 5.47 -15.12
N GLU A 25 -15.93 4.48 -14.28
CA GLU A 25 -16.76 3.28 -14.16
C GLU A 25 -16.27 2.47 -12.95
N ASP A 26 -16.78 2.79 -11.76
CA ASP A 26 -16.89 1.92 -10.56
C ASP A 26 -17.57 2.73 -9.44
N LEU A 27 -18.70 3.36 -9.75
CA LEU A 27 -19.58 3.95 -8.74
C LEU A 27 -20.85 3.11 -8.69
N ASP A 28 -20.93 2.20 -7.71
CA ASP A 28 -22.18 1.55 -7.34
C ASP A 28 -23.22 2.62 -6.98
N GLU A 29 -24.42 2.51 -7.54
CA GLU A 29 -25.55 3.45 -7.36
C GLU A 29 -26.07 3.54 -5.90
N ASP A 30 -25.44 2.83 -4.95
CA ASP A 30 -25.75 2.86 -3.51
C ASP A 30 -24.64 3.52 -2.66
N GLY A 31 -23.54 4.01 -3.27
CA GLY A 31 -22.56 4.83 -2.56
C GLY A 31 -21.85 4.14 -1.38
N THR A 32 -21.77 2.81 -1.39
CA THR A 32 -20.89 2.08 -0.46
C THR A 32 -19.57 1.80 -1.18
N GLU A 33 -18.56 2.60 -0.87
CA GLU A 33 -17.19 2.33 -1.30
C GLU A 33 -16.82 0.89 -0.88
N SER A 34 -16.62 0.03 -1.87
CA SER A 34 -16.22 -1.35 -1.69
C SER A 34 -14.84 -1.40 -1.04
N SER A 35 -14.84 -1.38 0.29
CA SER A 35 -13.69 -1.53 1.20
C SER A 35 -13.03 -2.92 1.10
N LEU A 36 -13.19 -3.64 0.00
CA LEU A 36 -12.74 -5.03 -0.18
C LEU A 36 -11.75 -5.22 -1.34
N LEU A 37 -11.45 -4.20 -2.14
CA LEU A 37 -10.50 -4.28 -3.26
C LEU A 37 -9.38 -3.23 -3.24
N ALA A 38 -9.27 -2.44 -2.18
CA ALA A 38 -8.02 -1.74 -1.92
C ALA A 38 -7.04 -2.78 -1.38
N ASP A 39 -6.01 -3.11 -2.17
CA ASP A 39 -4.84 -3.88 -1.72
C ASP A 39 -4.52 -3.55 -0.27
N ASP A 40 -4.88 -4.44 0.65
CA ASP A 40 -4.86 -4.10 2.06
C ASP A 40 -3.40 -4.00 2.48
N ILE A 41 -2.91 -2.76 2.58
CA ILE A 41 -1.56 -2.38 2.99
C ILE A 41 -1.07 -3.22 4.19
N CYS A 42 -1.99 -3.63 5.06
CA CYS A 42 -1.74 -4.44 6.23
C CYS A 42 -1.22 -5.86 5.91
N THR A 43 -1.43 -6.36 4.70
CA THR A 43 -0.96 -7.68 4.25
C THR A 43 0.45 -7.65 3.68
N PHE A 44 0.97 -6.48 3.30
CA PHE A 44 2.31 -6.38 2.72
C PHE A 44 3.40 -6.73 3.74
N PRO A 45 4.54 -7.29 3.31
CA PRO A 45 5.67 -7.53 4.19
C PRO A 45 6.31 -6.22 4.65
N MET A 46 7.12 -6.26 5.70
CA MET A 46 8.03 -5.15 5.99
C MET A 46 9.11 -5.06 4.90
N GLU A 47 9.43 -3.85 4.47
CA GLU A 47 10.52 -3.60 3.52
C GLU A 47 11.44 -2.48 4.04
N GLU A 48 12.67 -2.87 4.37
CA GLU A 48 13.69 -1.95 4.88
C GLU A 48 14.14 -0.96 3.80
N GLY A 49 14.33 -1.42 2.56
CA GLY A 49 14.94 -0.66 1.46
C GLY A 49 16.48 -0.67 1.52
N ASP A 50 17.13 -0.03 0.53
CA ASP A 50 18.59 -0.13 0.30
C ASP A 50 19.31 1.22 0.40
N CYS A 51 18.78 2.14 1.20
CA CYS A 51 19.38 3.46 1.48
C CYS A 51 20.20 3.48 2.78
N ALA A 52 20.71 4.65 3.19
CA ALA A 52 21.58 4.79 4.36
C ALA A 52 21.06 5.78 5.42
N LYS A 53 19.74 6.05 5.45
CA LYS A 53 19.08 6.96 6.40
C LYS A 53 18.13 6.17 7.30
N TYR A 54 18.72 5.39 8.20
CA TYR A 54 17.99 4.46 9.07
C TYR A 54 17.10 5.18 10.07
N THR A 55 15.82 4.82 10.08
CA THR A 55 14.81 5.32 11.03
C THR A 55 13.95 4.17 11.54
N LEU A 56 13.46 4.28 12.78
CA LEU A 56 12.50 3.32 13.33
C LEU A 56 11.10 3.62 12.77
N LYS A 57 10.41 2.60 12.27
CA LYS A 57 9.03 2.65 11.78
C LYS A 57 8.24 1.46 12.30
N TRP A 58 6.94 1.45 12.05
CA TRP A 58 6.03 0.37 12.42
C TRP A 58 5.42 -0.27 11.17
N TYR A 59 5.29 -1.58 11.16
CA TYR A 59 4.55 -2.32 10.14
C TYR A 59 3.56 -3.27 10.82
N TYR A 60 2.47 -3.60 10.14
CA TYR A 60 1.55 -4.62 10.59
C TYR A 60 2.06 -6.01 10.17
N ASN A 61 2.28 -6.87 11.15
CA ASN A 61 2.60 -8.27 10.91
C ASN A 61 1.30 -9.08 10.92
N HIS A 62 0.74 -9.35 9.75
CA HIS A 62 -0.52 -10.08 9.59
C HIS A 62 -0.44 -11.55 10.07
N VAL A 63 0.76 -12.15 10.11
CA VAL A 63 0.96 -13.53 10.59
C VAL A 63 0.67 -13.63 12.10
N VAL A 64 1.09 -12.65 12.88
CA VAL A 64 0.80 -12.58 14.32
C VAL A 64 -0.39 -11.68 14.67
N GLY A 65 -0.84 -10.87 13.71
CA GLY A 65 -1.92 -9.91 13.87
C GLY A 65 -1.55 -8.67 14.71
N GLU A 66 -0.31 -8.19 14.66
CA GLU A 66 0.18 -7.11 15.52
C GLU A 66 1.10 -6.13 14.79
N CYS A 67 1.07 -4.86 15.19
CA CYS A 67 2.03 -3.85 14.76
C CYS A 67 3.38 -4.03 15.47
N ARG A 68 4.46 -4.17 14.69
CA ARG A 68 5.82 -4.38 15.18
C ARG A 68 6.77 -3.31 14.63
N PRO A 69 7.80 -2.93 15.41
CA PRO A 69 8.80 -1.99 14.93
C PRO A 69 9.74 -2.67 13.92
N PHE A 70 10.24 -1.89 12.96
CA PHE A 70 11.29 -2.30 12.01
C PHE A 70 12.17 -1.11 11.64
N VAL A 71 13.33 -1.39 11.05
CA VAL A 71 14.25 -0.37 10.54
C VAL A 71 13.91 -0.07 9.08
N TYR A 72 13.75 1.21 8.75
CA TYR A 72 13.58 1.68 7.38
C TYR A 72 14.82 2.46 6.95
N SER A 73 15.38 2.10 5.80
CA SER A 73 16.63 2.63 5.25
C SER A 73 16.50 4.07 4.72
N GLY A 74 15.27 4.60 4.61
CA GLY A 74 14.98 5.95 4.16
C GLY A 74 14.55 6.10 2.70
N CYS A 75 14.49 5.02 1.92
CA CYS A 75 13.92 5.01 0.57
C CYS A 75 13.33 3.64 0.21
N GLY A 76 12.47 3.58 -0.81
CA GLY A 76 11.87 2.35 -1.30
C GLY A 76 10.84 1.73 -0.35
N GLY A 77 10.72 0.41 -0.42
CA GLY A 77 9.74 -0.38 0.30
C GLY A 77 8.29 -0.09 -0.11
N ASN A 78 7.36 -0.45 0.77
CA ASN A 78 5.91 -0.34 0.52
C ASN A 78 5.19 0.53 1.57
N LEU A 79 3.86 0.54 1.48
CA LEU A 79 2.99 1.37 2.32
C LEU A 79 2.73 0.81 3.72
N ASN A 80 3.11 -0.43 4.03
CA ASN A 80 3.00 -1.02 5.37
C ASN A 80 4.10 -0.47 6.29
N ARG A 81 4.08 0.85 6.46
CA ARG A 81 5.10 1.62 7.16
C ARG A 81 4.46 2.87 7.76
N PHE A 82 4.44 2.91 9.08
CA PHE A 82 3.83 3.96 9.87
C PHE A 82 4.86 4.58 10.80
N ASP A 83 4.68 5.86 11.13
CA ASP A 83 5.58 6.57 12.04
C ASP A 83 5.33 6.16 13.50
N GLU A 84 4.09 5.87 13.83
CA GLU A 84 3.65 5.54 15.18
C GLU A 84 2.92 4.19 15.22
N LYS A 85 3.05 3.48 16.36
CA LYS A 85 2.36 2.21 16.58
C LYS A 85 0.84 2.37 16.46
N GLU A 86 0.31 3.46 17.03
CA GLU A 86 -1.13 3.71 17.07
C GLU A 86 -1.71 3.91 15.66
N GLN A 87 -0.98 4.59 14.76
CA GLN A 87 -1.39 4.74 13.36
C GLN A 87 -1.50 3.38 12.66
N CYS A 88 -0.51 2.52 12.85
CA CYS A 88 -0.52 1.15 12.33
C CYS A 88 -1.72 0.35 12.89
N GLU A 89 -1.94 0.40 14.21
CA GLU A 89 -3.02 -0.35 14.86
C GLU A 89 -4.39 0.14 14.42
N GLN A 90 -4.59 1.46 14.28
CA GLN A 90 -5.83 2.03 13.78
C GLN A 90 -6.11 1.62 12.32
N ARG A 91 -5.06 1.52 11.49
CA ARG A 91 -5.19 1.16 10.08
C ARG A 91 -5.38 -0.34 9.86
N CYS A 92 -4.78 -1.19 10.70
CA CYS A 92 -4.61 -2.62 10.41
C CYS A 92 -5.11 -3.57 11.49
N ASP A 93 -5.26 -3.14 12.75
CA ASP A 93 -5.78 -4.00 13.81
C ASP A 93 -7.32 -3.87 13.88
N HIS A 94 -8.00 -4.62 13.02
CA HIS A 94 -9.46 -4.62 12.95
C HIS A 94 -10.14 -4.96 14.29
N ARG A 95 -9.47 -5.71 15.18
CA ARG A 95 -9.98 -6.02 16.52
C ARG A 95 -10.06 -4.77 17.40
N LYS A 96 -9.09 -3.84 17.24
CA LYS A 96 -9.11 -2.54 17.92
C LYS A 96 -10.07 -1.56 17.26
N ALA A 97 -10.21 -1.60 15.93
CA ALA A 97 -11.18 -0.79 15.21
C ALA A 97 -12.62 -1.10 15.66
N ALA A 98 -12.99 -2.38 15.77
CA ALA A 98 -14.32 -2.80 16.22
C ALA A 98 -14.64 -2.40 17.68
N ALA A 99 -13.63 -2.36 18.56
CA ALA A 99 -13.81 -1.99 19.96
C ALA A 99 -14.03 -0.48 20.19
N LYS A 100 -13.58 0.40 19.28
CA LYS A 100 -13.69 1.86 19.41
C LYS A 100 -15.10 2.38 19.10
N THR A 101 -15.88 1.64 18.32
CA THR A 101 -17.27 1.97 17.95
C THR A 101 -18.25 1.87 19.14
N GLN A 102 -17.88 1.21 20.24
CA GLN A 102 -18.76 1.00 21.40
C GLN A 102 -18.72 2.10 22.48
N GLN A 103 -18.01 3.23 22.26
CA GLN A 103 -17.89 4.31 23.23
C GLN A 103 -18.58 5.64 22.86
N ILE A 104 -19.35 5.70 21.77
CA ILE A 104 -20.14 6.90 21.38
C ILE A 104 -21.63 6.68 21.69
N GLY A 105 -21.94 6.28 22.93
CA GLY A 105 -23.30 5.95 23.32
C GLY A 105 -23.48 5.72 24.82
N SER A 106 -22.92 6.60 25.65
CA SER A 106 -23.25 6.66 27.09
C SER A 106 -23.48 8.07 27.55
#